data_AF-A0A482VCG2-F1
#
_entry.id   AF-A0A482VCG2-F1
#
_cell.length_a   1.000
_cell.length_b   1.000
_cell.length_c   1.000
_cell.angle_alpha   90.00
_cell.angle_beta   90.00
_cell.angle_gamma   90.00
#
_symmetry.space_group_name_H-M   'P 1'
#
loop_
_entity.id
_entity.type
_entity.pdbx_description
1 polymer ?
#
loop_
_entity_poly.entity_id
_entity_poly.type
_entity_poly.pdbx_seq_one_letter_code
_entity_poly.pdbx_strand_id
1 'polypeptide(L)'
;KSGRRNIYLVKVPNKRITYFRDLGNTLLNIRWRWILIILCLVNVISFYFFGLLWMWLAYISGDFDENVDKFCVVNTKNLTGYILLSMETMLTIGYGYRYPTENCIQGWILPFLQALVSVGIQGVLISAVYVKISKPFTKNTVGLFSRKAVVSLITYLYRI
;
A
#
# COMPACT_ATOMS: atom_id res chain seq x y z
N LYS A 1 -12.09 -5.12 35.55
CA LYS A 1 -12.48 -6.00 34.41
C LYS A 1 -11.97 -5.36 33.11
N SER A 2 -11.48 -6.12 32.13
CA SER A 2 -10.76 -5.59 30.94
C SER A 2 -11.65 -5.06 29.79
N GLY A 3 -12.99 -5.06 29.93
CA GLY A 3 -13.91 -4.56 28.90
C GLY A 3 -13.96 -5.37 27.59
N ARG A 4 -13.22 -6.49 27.48
CA ARG A 4 -13.24 -7.37 26.30
C ARG A 4 -14.54 -8.17 26.27
N ARG A 5 -15.28 -8.09 25.16
CA ARG A 5 -16.47 -8.91 24.90
C ARG A 5 -16.03 -10.31 24.44
N ASN A 6 -16.47 -11.35 25.13
CA ASN A 6 -16.14 -12.74 24.82
C ASN A 6 -17.23 -13.37 23.95
N ILE A 7 -17.32 -12.91 22.70
CA ILE A 7 -18.32 -13.37 21.72
C ILE A 7 -17.60 -13.71 20.41
N TYR A 8 -17.89 -14.89 19.88
CA TYR A 8 -17.34 -15.40 18.62
C TYR A 8 -18.47 -15.43 17.58
N LEU A 9 -18.28 -14.72 16.46
CA LEU A 9 -19.25 -14.68 15.37
C LEU A 9 -19.17 -15.97 14.55
N VAL A 10 -20.21 -16.81 14.62
CA VAL A 10 -20.36 -18.07 13.86
C VAL A 10 -21.27 -17.83 12.65
N LYS A 11 -20.90 -18.37 11.48
CA LYS A 11 -21.65 -18.28 10.18
C LYS A 11 -22.04 -16.86 9.73
N VAL A 12 -21.05 -16.07 9.30
CA VAL A 12 -21.33 -14.85 8.51
C VAL A 12 -21.29 -15.22 7.01
N PRO A 13 -22.39 -15.15 6.26
CA PRO A 13 -22.39 -15.37 4.82
C PRO A 13 -21.61 -14.25 4.10
N ASN A 14 -20.90 -14.58 3.02
CA ASN A 14 -20.15 -13.63 2.16
C ASN A 14 -19.08 -12.76 2.85
N LYS A 15 -18.37 -13.31 3.86
CA LYS A 15 -17.27 -12.62 4.58
C LYS A 15 -16.31 -11.85 3.67
N ARG A 16 -15.77 -12.46 2.61
CA ARG A 16 -14.72 -11.84 1.77
C ARG A 16 -15.20 -10.57 1.06
N ILE A 17 -16.37 -10.60 0.44
CA ILE A 17 -16.94 -9.47 -0.29
C ILE A 17 -17.25 -8.31 0.67
N THR A 18 -17.79 -8.62 1.85
CA THR A 18 -18.05 -7.61 2.89
C THR A 18 -16.77 -6.99 3.43
N TYR A 19 -15.68 -7.76 3.59
CA TYR A 19 -14.37 -7.21 3.98
C TYR A 19 -13.74 -6.32 2.91
N PHE A 20 -13.90 -6.66 1.62
CA PHE A 20 -13.43 -5.80 0.53
C PHE A 20 -14.24 -4.50 0.43
N ARG A 21 -15.55 -4.56 0.65
CA ARG A 21 -16.42 -3.38 0.66
C ARG A 21 -16.18 -2.48 1.87
N ASP A 22 -15.63 -3.05 2.94
CA ASP A 22 -15.25 -2.36 4.17
C ASP A 22 -13.72 -2.32 4.36
N LEU A 23 -13.01 -1.93 3.29
CA LEU A 23 -11.55 -1.88 3.26
C LEU A 23 -10.99 -0.93 4.33
N GLY A 24 -11.68 0.18 4.59
CA GLY A 24 -11.33 1.16 5.60
C GLY A 24 -11.32 0.59 7.03
N ASN A 25 -12.41 -0.09 7.44
CA ASN A 25 -12.44 -0.72 8.77
C ASN A 25 -11.50 -1.92 8.85
N THR A 26 -11.25 -2.61 7.74
CA THR A 26 -10.30 -3.72 7.68
C THR A 26 -8.85 -3.23 7.91
N LEU A 27 -8.45 -2.15 7.24
CA LEU A 27 -7.15 -1.47 7.44
C LEU A 27 -7.00 -0.93 8.89
N LEU A 28 -8.07 -0.39 9.47
CA LEU A 28 -8.09 0.07 10.86
C LEU A 28 -7.90 -1.04 11.90
N ASN A 29 -8.29 -2.27 11.59
CA ASN A 29 -8.28 -3.38 12.54
C ASN A 29 -7.10 -4.36 12.36
N ILE A 30 -6.48 -4.43 11.19
CA ILE A 30 -5.32 -5.32 10.95
C ILE A 30 -4.06 -4.83 11.70
N ARG A 31 -3.12 -5.71 12.06
CA ARG A 31 -1.89 -5.28 12.78
C ARG A 31 -0.95 -4.50 11.85
N TRP A 32 -0.24 -3.50 12.39
CA TRP A 32 0.76 -2.68 11.68
C TRP A 32 1.73 -3.48 10.80
N ARG A 33 2.27 -4.59 11.33
CA ARG A 33 3.20 -5.47 10.61
C ARG A 33 2.64 -5.96 9.27
N TRP A 34 1.36 -6.33 9.23
CA TRP A 34 0.72 -6.84 8.01
C TRP A 34 0.42 -5.73 6.99
N ILE A 35 0.09 -4.51 7.45
CA ILE A 35 -0.10 -3.36 6.56
C ILE A 35 1.20 -3.06 5.82
N LEU A 36 2.31 -2.97 6.56
CA LEU A 36 3.63 -2.68 5.98
C LEU A 36 4.08 -3.79 5.02
N ILE A 37 3.87 -5.06 5.38
CA ILE A 37 4.21 -6.20 4.51
C ILE A 37 3.40 -6.14 3.20
N ILE A 38 2.08 -5.93 3.27
CA ILE A 38 1.23 -5.87 2.07
C ILE A 38 1.63 -4.70 1.18
N LEU A 39 1.87 -3.51 1.76
CA LEU A 39 2.29 -2.34 1.00
C LEU A 39 3.66 -2.54 0.34
N CYS A 40 4.61 -3.15 1.05
CA CYS A 40 5.92 -3.49 0.50
C CYS A 40 5.80 -4.50 -0.65
N LEU A 41 5.01 -5.57 -0.47
CA LEU A 41 4.77 -6.57 -1.51
C LEU A 41 4.15 -5.96 -2.77
N VAL A 42 3.15 -5.08 -2.62
CA VAL A 42 2.54 -4.38 -3.77
C VAL A 42 3.58 -3.56 -4.52
N ASN A 43 4.43 -2.80 -3.82
CA ASN A 43 5.49 -2.02 -4.46
C ASN A 43 6.49 -2.91 -5.21
N VAL A 44 6.96 -3.99 -4.57
CA VAL A 44 7.90 -4.94 -5.20
C VAL A 44 7.28 -5.57 -6.45
N ILE A 45 6.04 -6.06 -6.36
CA ILE A 45 5.34 -6.65 -7.51
C ILE A 45 5.21 -5.63 -8.64
N SER A 46 4.89 -4.37 -8.33
CA SER A 46 4.83 -3.30 -9.32
C SER A 46 6.17 -3.02 -10.00
N PHE A 47 7.29 -3.00 -9.26
CA PHE A 47 8.63 -2.84 -9.85
C PHE A 47 8.97 -3.97 -10.82
N TYR A 48 8.65 -5.22 -10.47
CA TYR A 48 8.88 -6.35 -11.35
C TYR A 48 7.97 -6.30 -12.58
N PHE A 49 6.69 -5.98 -12.40
CA PHE A 49 5.73 -5.90 -13.50
C PHE A 49 6.13 -4.84 -14.54
N PHE A 50 6.43 -3.61 -14.10
CA PHE A 50 6.85 -2.55 -15.01
C PHE A 50 8.27 -2.78 -15.54
N GLY A 51 9.17 -3.39 -14.77
CA GLY A 51 10.48 -3.82 -15.27
C GLY A 51 10.38 -4.83 -16.42
N LEU A 52 9.46 -5.79 -16.33
CA LEU A 52 9.17 -6.72 -17.43
C LEU A 52 8.55 -6.02 -18.64
N LEU A 53 7.66 -5.03 -18.43
CA LEU A 53 7.12 -4.23 -19.53
C LEU A 53 8.19 -3.41 -20.24
N TRP A 54 9.15 -2.83 -19.52
CA TRP A 54 10.29 -2.14 -20.09
C TRP A 54 11.18 -3.08 -20.92
N MET A 55 11.46 -4.27 -20.39
CA MET A 55 12.22 -5.29 -21.12
C MET A 55 11.47 -5.76 -22.37
N TRP A 56 10.15 -5.95 -22.28
CA TRP A 56 9.32 -6.33 -23.41
C TRP A 56 9.24 -5.23 -24.48
N LEU A 57 9.16 -3.97 -24.06
CA LEU A 57 9.22 -2.82 -24.96
C LEU A 57 10.56 -2.77 -25.70
N ALA A 58 11.67 -2.89 -24.97
CA ALA A 58 13.01 -2.94 -25.55
C ALA A 58 13.18 -4.11 -26.54
N TYR A 59 12.55 -5.26 -26.25
CA TYR A 59 12.55 -6.41 -27.16
C TYR A 59 11.82 -6.13 -28.47
N ILE A 60 10.65 -5.48 -28.43
CA ILE A 60 9.89 -5.12 -29.63
C ILE A 60 10.60 -4.02 -30.43
N SER A 61 11.24 -3.08 -29.74
CA SER A 61 12.00 -1.99 -30.36
C SER A 61 13.31 -2.45 -31.01
N GLY A 62 13.74 -3.69 -30.78
CA GLY A 62 14.97 -4.24 -31.35
C GLY A 62 16.24 -3.87 -30.58
N ASP A 63 16.15 -3.38 -29.33
CA ASP A 63 17.32 -2.94 -28.54
C ASP A 63 18.35 -4.06 -28.27
N PHE A 64 17.98 -5.32 -28.52
CA PHE A 64 18.84 -6.49 -28.36
C PHE A 64 19.64 -6.86 -29.61
N ASP A 65 19.36 -6.23 -30.76
CA ASP A 65 20.07 -6.50 -32.01
C ASP A 65 21.50 -5.90 -31.99
N GLU A 66 22.40 -6.49 -32.78
CA GLU A 66 23.83 -6.14 -32.78
C GLU A 66 24.14 -4.77 -33.44
N ASN A 67 23.25 -4.28 -34.31
CA ASN A 67 23.43 -3.05 -35.11
C ASN A 67 22.40 -1.97 -34.75
N VAL A 68 22.28 -1.62 -33.47
CA VAL A 68 21.34 -0.59 -33.01
C VAL A 68 22.09 0.71 -32.73
N ASP A 69 21.92 1.69 -33.62
CA ASP A 69 22.44 3.05 -33.42
C ASP A 69 21.53 3.90 -32.51
N LYS A 70 20.26 3.49 -32.35
CA LYS A 70 19.23 4.24 -31.60
C LYS A 70 18.49 3.33 -30.63
N PHE A 71 18.98 3.25 -29.41
CA PHE A 71 18.34 2.48 -28.33
C PHE A 71 17.07 3.15 -27.82
N CYS A 72 16.04 2.35 -27.56
CA CYS A 72 14.84 2.74 -26.84
C CYS A 72 15.16 3.07 -25.39
N VAL A 73 15.93 2.19 -24.74
CA VAL A 73 16.37 2.35 -23.35
C VAL A 73 17.89 2.23 -23.30
N VAL A 74 18.53 3.31 -22.88
CA VAL A 74 19.99 3.38 -22.87
C VAL A 74 20.55 2.55 -21.73
N ASN A 75 21.64 1.84 -22.01
CA ASN A 75 22.54 1.27 -21.01
C ASN A 75 21.88 0.23 -20.07
N THR A 76 21.01 -0.59 -20.65
CA THR A 76 20.44 -1.77 -20.02
C THR A 76 20.26 -2.88 -21.05
N LYS A 77 20.74 -4.08 -20.74
CA LYS A 77 20.56 -5.30 -21.56
C LYS A 77 20.08 -6.51 -20.75
N ASN A 78 20.10 -6.39 -19.42
CA ASN A 78 19.75 -7.47 -18.50
C ASN A 78 18.42 -7.17 -17.81
N LEU A 79 17.66 -8.20 -17.44
CA LEU A 79 16.40 -8.07 -16.68
C LEU A 79 16.57 -7.18 -15.44
N THR A 80 17.66 -7.35 -14.70
CA THR A 80 17.99 -6.53 -13.53
C THR A 80 18.08 -5.04 -13.86
N GLY A 81 18.65 -4.68 -15.02
CA GLY A 81 18.75 -3.29 -15.46
C GLY A 81 17.39 -2.64 -15.70
N TYR A 82 16.45 -3.37 -16.30
CA TYR A 82 15.08 -2.89 -16.52
C TYR A 82 14.26 -2.81 -15.22
N ILE A 83 14.46 -3.74 -14.28
CA ILE A 83 13.86 -3.67 -12.94
C ILE A 83 14.40 -2.45 -12.18
N LEU A 84 15.70 -2.19 -12.25
CA LEU A 84 16.30 -0.98 -11.67
C LEU A 84 15.69 0.28 -12.27
N LEU A 85 15.59 0.36 -13.60
CA LEU A 85 14.93 1.48 -14.28
C LEU A 85 13.49 1.66 -13.79
N SER A 86 12.73 0.57 -13.66
CA SER A 86 11.34 0.63 -13.17
C SER A 86 11.24 1.12 -11.72
N MET A 87 12.13 0.66 -10.85
CA MET A 87 12.22 1.11 -9.47
C MET A 87 12.59 2.60 -9.39
N GLU A 88 13.62 3.02 -10.14
CA GLU A 88 14.09 4.41 -10.18
C GLU A 88 13.00 5.37 -10.67
N THR A 89 12.20 4.95 -11.66
CA THR A 89 11.10 5.74 -12.21
C THR A 89 9.87 5.75 -11.30
N MET A 90 9.48 4.63 -10.69
CA MET A 90 8.36 4.60 -9.74
C MET A 90 8.66 5.40 -8.47
N LEU A 91 9.88 5.26 -7.93
CA LEU A 91 10.32 5.97 -6.73
C LEU A 91 10.80 7.40 -7.02
N THR A 92 10.79 7.83 -8.29
CA THR A 92 11.25 9.16 -8.72
C THR A 92 12.68 9.50 -8.28
N ILE A 93 13.55 8.48 -8.18
CA ILE A 93 14.96 8.66 -7.84
C ILE A 93 15.73 9.20 -9.05
N GLY A 94 15.52 8.57 -10.21
CA GLY A 94 16.05 9.03 -11.50
C GLY A 94 17.56 9.29 -11.53
N TYR A 95 18.40 8.27 -11.29
CA TYR A 95 19.86 8.45 -11.29
C TYR A 95 20.44 8.95 -12.63
N GLY A 96 19.69 8.80 -13.73
CA GLY A 96 20.08 9.29 -15.06
C GLY A 96 21.07 8.38 -15.80
N TYR A 97 21.54 7.29 -15.19
CA TYR A 97 22.43 6.32 -15.83
C TYR A 97 21.70 5.40 -16.84
N ARG A 98 20.40 5.20 -16.65
CA ARG A 98 19.50 4.44 -17.53
C ARG A 98 18.26 5.29 -17.75
N TYR A 99 17.89 5.53 -19.00
CA TYR A 99 16.75 6.37 -19.33
C TYR A 99 16.14 5.96 -20.67
N PRO A 100 14.82 6.11 -20.84
CA PRO A 100 14.16 5.94 -22.12
C PRO A 100 14.46 7.14 -23.05
N THR A 101 14.55 6.89 -24.35
CA THR A 101 14.75 7.93 -25.37
C THR A 101 13.50 8.15 -26.22
N GLU A 102 13.44 9.26 -26.96
CA GLU A 102 12.38 9.57 -27.92
C GLU A 102 12.40 8.73 -29.20
N ASN A 103 13.36 7.81 -29.35
CA ASN A 103 13.48 7.00 -30.56
C ASN A 103 12.32 5.98 -30.73
N CYS A 104 11.62 5.67 -29.63
CA CYS A 104 10.49 4.76 -29.63
C CYS A 104 9.15 5.49 -29.62
N ILE A 105 8.25 5.14 -30.54
CA ILE A 105 6.90 5.71 -30.59
C ILE A 105 6.10 5.43 -29.30
N GLN A 106 6.35 4.31 -28.60
CA GLN A 106 5.75 3.99 -27.29
C GLN A 106 6.57 4.46 -26.08
N GLY A 107 7.67 5.19 -26.28
CA GLY A 107 8.63 5.56 -25.23
C GLY A 107 8.06 6.48 -24.14
N TRP A 108 6.99 7.22 -24.42
CA TRP A 108 6.33 8.11 -23.46
C TRP A 108 5.10 7.47 -22.77
N ILE A 109 4.44 6.50 -23.43
CA ILE A 109 3.19 5.90 -22.94
C ILE A 109 3.45 5.07 -21.69
N LEU A 110 4.48 4.22 -21.74
CA LEU A 110 4.85 3.35 -20.63
C LEU A 110 5.22 4.13 -19.36
N PRO A 111 6.15 5.12 -19.40
CA PRO A 111 6.47 5.91 -18.21
C PRO A 111 5.30 6.77 -17.73
N PHE A 112 4.43 7.25 -18.62
CA PHE A 112 3.22 7.97 -18.25
C PHE A 112 2.26 7.10 -17.42
N LEU A 113 1.93 5.90 -17.93
CA LEU A 113 1.10 4.95 -17.19
C LEU A 113 1.75 4.51 -15.88
N GLN A 114 3.07 4.31 -15.90
CA GLN A 114 3.84 3.95 -14.70
C GLN A 114 3.78 5.05 -13.63
N ALA A 115 3.83 6.32 -14.02
CA ALA A 115 3.68 7.45 -13.10
C ALA A 115 2.29 7.49 -12.46
N LEU A 116 1.22 7.28 -13.24
CA LEU A 116 -0.15 7.23 -12.70
C LEU A 116 -0.32 6.12 -11.66
N VAL A 117 0.18 4.92 -11.97
CA VAL A 117 0.12 3.78 -11.02
C VAL A 117 0.96 4.07 -9.77
N SER A 118 2.16 4.66 -9.92
CA SER A 118 3.01 5.01 -8.78
C SER A 118 2.31 5.97 -7.82
N VAL A 119 1.74 7.06 -8.35
CA VAL A 119 0.99 8.03 -7.52
C VAL A 119 -0.19 7.37 -6.81
N GLY A 120 -0.90 6.46 -7.48
CA GLY A 120 -1.97 5.68 -6.86
C GLY A 120 -1.50 4.82 -5.69
N ILE A 121 -0.42 4.05 -5.87
CA ILE A 121 0.14 3.17 -4.83
C ILE A 121 0.66 3.99 -3.64
N GLN A 122 1.37 5.09 -3.91
CA GLN A 122 1.87 5.99 -2.87
C GLN A 122 0.72 6.66 -2.10
N GLY A 123 -0.34 7.08 -2.80
CA GLY A 123 -1.54 7.63 -2.17
C GLY A 123 -2.23 6.65 -1.23
N VAL A 124 -2.33 5.37 -1.62
CA VAL A 124 -2.88 4.31 -0.75
C VAL A 124 -1.99 4.07 0.48
N LEU A 125 -0.67 4.08 0.30
CA LEU A 125 0.29 3.92 1.41
C LEU A 125 0.11 5.03 2.45
N ILE A 126 0.13 6.29 2.01
CA ILE A 126 0.00 7.45 2.90
C ILE A 126 -1.37 7.44 3.58
N SER A 127 -2.43 7.14 2.83
CA SER A 127 -3.80 7.06 3.36
C SER A 127 -3.94 5.96 4.42
N ALA A 128 -3.39 4.76 4.18
CA ALA A 128 -3.42 3.65 5.13
C ALA A 128 -2.67 3.98 6.42
N VAL A 129 -1.50 4.61 6.32
CA VAL A 129 -0.72 5.07 7.48
C VAL A 129 -1.45 6.16 8.24
N TYR A 130 -1.97 7.16 7.54
CA TYR A 130 -2.71 8.28 8.14
C TYR A 130 -3.93 7.81 8.92
N VAL A 131 -4.77 6.95 8.32
CA VAL A 131 -5.95 6.36 8.97
C VAL A 131 -5.56 5.55 10.21
N LYS A 132 -4.39 4.90 10.17
CA LYS A 132 -3.92 4.09 11.30
C LYS A 132 -3.37 4.92 12.46
N ILE A 133 -2.67 6.02 12.18
CA ILE A 133 -2.13 6.95 13.19
C ILE A 133 -3.24 7.77 13.83
N SER A 134 -4.23 8.19 13.05
CA SER A 134 -5.39 8.97 13.53
C SER A 134 -6.34 8.16 14.42
N LYS A 135 -6.20 6.82 14.47
CA LYS A 135 -6.93 6.00 15.44
C LYS A 135 -6.55 6.45 16.85
N PRO A 136 -7.49 6.96 17.67
CA PRO A 136 -7.18 7.37 19.02
C PRO A 136 -6.59 6.18 19.78
N PHE A 137 -5.43 6.38 20.40
CA PHE A 137 -4.78 5.38 21.23
C PHE A 137 -5.73 5.06 22.40
N THR A 138 -6.60 4.07 22.24
CA THR A 138 -7.40 3.53 23.34
C THR A 138 -6.47 2.68 24.22
N LYS A 139 -5.48 3.32 24.86
CA LYS A 139 -4.99 2.77 26.12
C LYS A 139 -6.21 2.83 27.04
N ASN A 140 -6.62 1.68 27.56
CA ASN A 140 -7.74 1.50 28.50
C ASN A 140 -7.56 2.27 29.83
N THR A 141 -6.75 3.31 29.88
CA THR A 141 -6.32 4.03 31.08
C THR A 141 -7.16 5.27 31.38
N VAL A 142 -8.05 5.72 30.48
CA VAL A 142 -8.85 6.93 30.73
C VAL A 142 -10.19 6.60 31.43
N GLY A 143 -10.69 5.36 31.30
CA GLY A 143 -11.90 4.88 31.98
C GLY A 143 -11.58 3.95 33.14
N LEU A 144 -11.23 4.49 34.31
CA LEU A 144 -11.09 3.70 35.52
C LEU A 144 -12.48 3.34 36.06
N PHE A 145 -12.88 2.08 35.89
CA PHE A 145 -14.08 1.55 36.53
C PHE A 145 -13.76 1.03 37.93
N SER A 146 -14.62 1.34 38.90
CA SER A 146 -14.54 0.72 40.23
C SER A 146 -14.60 -0.80 40.12
N ARG A 147 -13.78 -1.51 40.91
CA ARG A 147 -13.78 -2.98 40.95
C ARG A 147 -15.04 -3.54 41.60
N LYS A 148 -15.69 -2.76 42.47
CA LYS A 148 -16.89 -3.14 43.22
C LYS A 148 -17.98 -2.10 43.01
N ALA A 149 -19.21 -2.57 42.81
CA ALA A 149 -20.39 -1.72 42.88
C ALA A 149 -20.87 -1.70 44.34
N VAL A 150 -21.27 -0.54 44.83
CA VAL A 150 -21.86 -0.38 46.16
C VAL A 150 -23.25 0.23 45.98
N VAL A 151 -24.22 -0.26 46.77
CA VAL A 151 -25.57 0.29 46.84
C VAL A 151 -25.68 1.04 48.16
N SER A 152 -26.01 2.32 48.11
CA SER A 152 -26.21 3.16 49.30
C SER A 152 -27.44 4.04 49.12
N LEU A 153 -28.17 4.28 50.20
CA LEU A 153 -29.23 5.30 50.24
C LEU A 153 -28.58 6.69 50.19
N ILE A 154 -29.03 7.53 49.25
CA ILE A 154 -28.58 8.93 49.13
C ILE A 154 -29.65 9.82 49.77
N THR A 155 -29.28 10.46 50.88
CA THR A 155 -30.18 11.14 51.82
C THR A 155 -30.95 12.34 51.23
N TYR A 156 -30.62 12.80 50.03
CA TYR A 156 -31.30 13.93 49.37
C TYR A 156 -32.46 13.54 48.44
N LEU A 157 -32.75 12.24 48.24
CA LEU A 157 -33.88 11.79 47.41
C LEU A 157 -35.18 11.51 48.20
N TYR A 158 -35.16 11.68 49.52
CA TYR A 158 -36.30 11.44 50.43
C TYR A 158 -36.65 12.68 51.26
N ARG A 159 -36.75 13.85 50.62
CA ARG A 159 -37.40 15.02 51.21
C ARG A 159 -38.66 15.32 50.40
N ILE A 160 -39.69 14.50 50.62
CA ILE A 160 -41.11 14.80 50.35
C ILE A 160 -41.74 15.12 51.70
#